data_AF-A0A838SFI6-F1
#
_entry.id   AF-A0A838SFI6-F1
#
_cell.length_a   1.000
_cell.length_b   1.000
_cell.length_c   1.000
_cell.angle_alpha   90.00
_cell.angle_beta   90.00
_cell.angle_gamma   90.00
#
_symmetry.space_group_name_H-M   'P 1'
#
loop_
_entity.id
_entity.type
_entity.pdbx_description
1 polymer ?
#
loop_
_entity_poly.entity_id
_entity_poly.type
_entity_poly.pdbx_seq_one_letter_code
_entity_poly.pdbx_strand_id
1 'polypeptide(L)'
;MVMASLTSFACSWGAMVTGAILSRKITASLLTPNDPHVIPRQWFVIGLCVSLVFGVLIQITLFNISIGIAVLAVLLSFVLALVAGRVSGETGITPIGAMGKVTQLTFGFLIPGNATTNLMAANVTGGAAGQCADLLHDLKTGLLLGASPRFQALAQIFGVLTGSLVGSAVYLVLIPDPQSMLLTIEWPAPAVATWKAVAEVFQLGSVAF
;
A
#
# COMPACT_ATOMS: atom_id res chain seq x y z
N MET A 1 4.75 14.76 10.67
CA MET A 1 3.66 13.77 10.79
C MET A 1 4.11 12.36 10.48
N VAL A 2 4.59 12.03 9.27
CA VAL A 2 5.07 10.67 8.96
C VAL A 2 6.10 10.14 9.97
N MET A 3 7.11 10.94 10.32
CA MET A 3 8.10 10.56 11.35
C MET A 3 7.48 10.39 12.73
N ALA A 4 6.53 11.25 13.12
CA ALA A 4 5.82 11.12 14.38
C ALA A 4 4.94 9.85 14.42
N SER A 5 4.30 9.48 13.31
CA SER A 5 3.51 8.25 13.19
C SER A 5 4.39 7.01 13.18
N LEU A 6 5.57 7.06 12.56
CA LEU A 6 6.57 5.98 12.62
C LEU A 6 7.12 5.82 14.05
N THR A 7 7.50 6.90 14.71
CA THR A 7 7.97 6.90 16.11
C THR A 7 6.86 6.41 17.05
N SER A 8 5.64 6.92 16.89
CA SER A 8 4.48 6.48 17.67
C SER A 8 4.20 4.99 17.44
N PHE A 9 4.24 4.50 16.20
CA PHE A 9 4.07 3.08 15.90
C PHE A 9 5.16 2.23 16.54
N ALA A 10 6.43 2.64 16.44
CA ALA A 10 7.56 1.94 17.05
C ALA A 10 7.45 1.91 18.59
N CYS A 11 7.10 3.03 19.22
CA CYS A 11 6.96 3.13 20.68
C CYS A 11 5.68 2.47 21.21
N SER A 12 4.59 2.45 20.43
CA SER A 12 3.29 1.91 20.84
C SER A 12 3.03 0.47 20.41
N TRP A 13 4.00 -0.21 19.77
CA TRP A 13 3.83 -1.57 19.25
C TRP A 13 3.22 -2.54 20.28
N GLY A 14 3.74 -2.53 21.52
CA GLY A 14 3.20 -3.36 22.62
C GLY A 14 1.77 -2.98 23.02
N ALA A 15 1.45 -1.68 23.07
CA ALA A 15 0.10 -1.19 23.37
C ALA A 15 -0.89 -1.50 22.23
N MET A 16 -0.43 -1.50 20.98
CA MET A 16 -1.21 -1.85 19.79
C MET A 16 -1.61 -3.34 19.80
N VAL A 17 -0.65 -4.22 20.08
CA VAL A 17 -0.88 -5.67 20.19
C VAL A 17 -1.81 -5.96 21.36
N THR A 18 -1.62 -5.30 22.50
CA THR A 18 -2.48 -5.44 23.69
C THR A 18 -3.88 -4.88 23.44
N GLY A 19 -3.99 -3.75 22.74
CA GLY A 19 -5.25 -3.13 22.33
C GLY A 19 -6.06 -3.99 21.37
N ALA A 20 -5.40 -4.72 20.46
CA ALA A 20 -6.07 -5.70 19.59
C ALA A 20 -6.65 -6.88 20.40
N ILE A 21 -5.97 -7.32 21.46
CA ILE A 21 -6.46 -8.37 22.37
C ILE A 21 -7.59 -7.86 23.28
N LEU A 22 -7.55 -6.58 23.69
CA LEU A 22 -8.60 -5.97 24.51
C LEU A 22 -9.86 -5.66 23.70
N SER A 23 -9.69 -5.11 22.48
CA SER A 23 -10.76 -4.91 21.51
C SER A 23 -11.48 -6.22 21.19
N ARG A 24 -10.76 -7.36 21.14
CA ARG A 24 -11.36 -8.69 21.00
C ARG A 24 -12.38 -9.02 22.10
N LYS A 25 -12.18 -8.58 23.36
CA LYS A 25 -13.14 -8.81 24.45
C LYS A 25 -14.35 -7.90 24.36
N ILE A 26 -14.15 -6.63 24.03
CA ILE A 26 -15.21 -5.61 23.95
C ILE A 26 -16.11 -5.86 22.72
N THR A 27 -15.52 -6.16 21.57
CA THR A 27 -16.25 -6.48 20.34
C THR A 27 -17.03 -7.80 20.49
N ALA A 28 -16.50 -8.78 21.23
CA ALA A 28 -17.22 -10.02 21.52
C ALA A 28 -18.42 -9.83 22.48
N SER A 29 -18.41 -8.79 23.32
CA SER A 29 -19.53 -8.50 24.24
C SER A 29 -20.62 -7.61 23.64
N LEU A 30 -20.34 -6.88 22.55
CA LEU A 30 -21.28 -5.93 21.94
C LEU A 30 -21.97 -6.47 20.67
N LEU A 31 -21.49 -7.58 20.10
CA LEU A 31 -22.02 -8.14 18.86
C LEU A 31 -22.87 -9.38 19.15
N THR A 32 -24.08 -9.42 18.58
CA THR A 32 -24.85 -10.67 18.50
C THR A 32 -24.25 -11.58 17.43
N PRO A 33 -24.32 -12.92 17.55
CA PRO A 33 -23.65 -13.86 16.64
C PRO A 33 -24.06 -13.76 15.16
N ASN A 34 -25.10 -12.98 14.83
CA ASN A 34 -25.72 -12.88 13.52
C ASN A 34 -25.77 -11.44 12.97
N ASP A 35 -24.97 -10.52 13.51
CA ASP A 35 -24.94 -9.14 13.00
C ASP A 35 -24.37 -9.11 11.56
N PRO A 36 -25.18 -8.74 10.54
CA PRO A 36 -24.74 -8.68 9.15
C PRO A 36 -23.62 -7.66 8.91
N HIS A 37 -23.38 -6.74 9.86
CA HIS A 37 -22.32 -5.74 9.79
C HIS A 37 -20.93 -6.28 10.17
N VAL A 38 -20.83 -7.53 10.64
CA VAL A 38 -19.56 -8.14 11.06
C VAL A 38 -19.04 -9.10 9.97
N ILE A 39 -17.84 -8.82 9.46
CA ILE A 39 -17.14 -9.73 8.54
C ILE A 39 -16.49 -10.83 9.39
N PRO A 40 -16.71 -12.13 9.06
CA PRO A 40 -16.09 -13.21 9.82
C PRO A 40 -14.57 -13.10 9.77
N ARG A 41 -13.90 -13.22 10.91
CA ARG A 41 -12.45 -13.08 11.01
C ARG A 41 -11.68 -14.05 10.10
N GLN A 42 -12.24 -15.22 9.81
CA GLN A 42 -11.65 -16.18 8.87
C GLN A 42 -11.54 -15.60 7.45
N TRP A 43 -12.57 -14.89 6.97
CA TRP A 43 -12.53 -14.22 5.67
C TRP A 43 -11.44 -13.15 5.62
N PHE A 44 -11.27 -12.39 6.71
CA PHE A 44 -10.19 -11.40 6.81
C PHE A 44 -8.81 -12.05 6.76
N VAL A 45 -8.59 -13.12 7.54
CA VAL A 45 -7.29 -13.82 7.58
C VAL A 45 -6.97 -14.48 6.23
N ILE A 46 -7.96 -15.13 5.60
CA ILE A 46 -7.80 -15.73 4.27
C ILE A 46 -7.48 -14.64 3.24
N GLY A 47 -8.25 -13.55 3.22
CA GLY A 47 -8.02 -12.42 2.31
C GLY A 47 -6.65 -11.79 2.49
N LEU A 48 -6.18 -11.64 3.73
CA LEU A 48 -4.83 -11.17 4.04
C LEU A 48 -3.76 -12.14 3.52
N CYS A 49 -3.86 -13.44 3.82
CA CYS A 49 -2.88 -14.41 3.34
C CYS A 49 -2.84 -14.47 1.80
N VAL A 50 -4.01 -14.47 1.16
CA VAL A 50 -4.12 -14.47 -0.31
C VAL A 50 -3.50 -13.20 -0.90
N SER A 51 -3.79 -12.01 -0.34
CA SER A 51 -3.24 -10.76 -0.87
C SER A 51 -1.73 -10.66 -0.69
N LEU A 52 -1.18 -11.13 0.43
CA LEU A 52 0.26 -11.17 0.66
C LEU A 52 0.96 -12.11 -0.34
N VAL A 53 0.45 -13.33 -0.52
CA VAL A 53 1.01 -14.30 -1.48
C VAL A 53 0.91 -13.76 -2.91
N PHE A 54 -0.26 -13.22 -3.28
CA PHE A 54 -0.48 -12.67 -4.61
C PHE A 54 0.44 -11.47 -4.90
N GLY A 55 0.66 -10.59 -3.91
CA GLY A 55 1.59 -9.48 -4.01
C GLY A 55 3.05 -9.92 -4.23
N VAL A 56 3.47 -11.04 -3.62
CA VAL A 56 4.80 -11.62 -3.87
C VAL A 56 4.88 -12.22 -5.28
N LEU A 57 3.86 -12.99 -5.70
CA LEU A 57 3.83 -13.64 -7.01
C LEU A 57 3.87 -12.63 -8.16
N ILE A 58 3.09 -11.55 -8.08
CA ILE A 58 3.09 -10.49 -9.10
C ILE A 58 4.46 -9.81 -9.20
N GLN A 59 5.11 -9.55 -8.06
CA GLN A 59 6.44 -8.93 -8.06
C GLN A 59 7.49 -9.79 -8.75
N ILE A 60 7.45 -11.09 -8.53
CA ILE A 60 8.38 -12.03 -9.15
C ILE A 60 8.09 -12.14 -10.65
N THR A 61 6.83 -12.31 -11.03
CA THR A 61 6.44 -12.61 -12.42
C THR A 61 6.52 -11.40 -13.35
N LEU A 62 6.12 -10.20 -12.89
CA LEU A 62 6.11 -9.00 -13.74
C LEU A 62 7.45 -8.25 -13.73
N PHE A 63 8.18 -8.26 -12.61
CA PHE A 63 9.35 -7.40 -12.41
C PHE A 63 10.65 -8.16 -12.15
N ASN A 64 10.62 -9.50 -12.22
CA ASN A 64 11.78 -10.37 -11.99
C ASN A 64 12.49 -10.12 -10.65
N ILE A 65 11.73 -9.74 -9.62
CA ILE A 65 12.26 -9.50 -8.27
C ILE A 65 12.53 -10.85 -7.59
N SER A 66 13.67 -10.97 -6.90
CA SER A 66 14.00 -12.20 -6.17
C SER A 66 13.01 -12.45 -5.02
N ILE A 67 12.68 -13.71 -4.75
CA ILE A 67 11.62 -14.09 -3.81
C ILE A 67 11.81 -13.50 -2.40
N GLY A 68 13.04 -13.52 -1.88
CA GLY A 68 13.33 -12.99 -0.54
C GLY A 68 13.07 -11.48 -0.44
N ILE A 69 13.39 -10.74 -1.50
CA ILE A 69 13.16 -9.31 -1.59
C ILE A 69 11.69 -9.00 -1.79
N ALA A 70 10.99 -9.74 -2.65
CA ALA A 70 9.56 -9.57 -2.87
C ALA A 70 8.76 -9.81 -1.58
N VAL A 71 9.10 -10.85 -0.80
CA VAL A 71 8.50 -11.12 0.52
C VAL A 71 8.78 -9.97 1.48
N LEU A 72 10.03 -9.52 1.58
CA LEU A 72 10.38 -8.39 2.44
C LEU A 72 9.63 -7.11 2.04
N ALA A 73 9.48 -6.85 0.74
CA ALA A 73 8.78 -5.69 0.21
C ALA A 73 7.30 -5.71 0.60
N VAL A 74 6.62 -6.84 0.48
CA VAL A 74 5.21 -6.98 0.90
C VAL A 74 5.05 -6.80 2.41
N LEU A 75 5.94 -7.40 3.22
CA LEU A 75 5.88 -7.25 4.68
C LEU A 75 6.12 -5.81 5.12
N LEU A 76 7.10 -5.14 4.52
CA LEU A 76 7.36 -3.72 4.76
C LEU A 76 6.18 -2.86 4.32
N SER A 77 5.59 -3.14 3.14
CA SER A 77 4.41 -2.45 2.61
C SER A 77 3.23 -2.54 3.58
N PHE A 78 3.00 -3.72 4.18
CA PHE A 78 1.95 -3.91 5.16
C PHE A 78 2.13 -3.00 6.38
N VAL A 79 3.34 -2.95 6.95
CA VAL A 79 3.64 -2.09 8.10
C VAL A 79 3.46 -0.61 7.74
N LEU A 80 3.98 -0.19 6.60
CA LEU A 80 3.89 1.21 6.15
C LEU A 80 2.46 1.62 5.77
N ALA A 81 1.63 0.68 5.30
CA ALA A 81 0.22 0.93 5.06
C ALA A 81 -0.54 1.23 6.37
N LEU A 82 -0.22 0.55 7.47
CA LEU A 82 -0.80 0.87 8.79
C LEU A 82 -0.43 2.29 9.25
N VAL A 83 0.81 2.69 9.02
CA VAL A 83 1.29 4.05 9.32
C VAL A 83 0.56 5.07 8.44
N ALA A 84 0.42 4.79 7.14
CA ALA A 84 -0.31 5.65 6.21
C ALA A 84 -1.77 5.82 6.59
N GLY A 85 -2.45 4.73 6.99
CA GLY A 85 -3.83 4.79 7.46
C GLY A 85 -4.02 5.68 8.68
N ARG A 86 -3.06 5.67 9.63
CA ARG A 86 -3.07 6.59 10.78
C ARG A 86 -2.88 8.05 10.37
N VAL A 87 -1.85 8.32 9.57
CA VAL A 87 -1.60 9.68 9.07
C VAL A 87 -2.81 10.21 8.32
N SER A 88 -3.42 9.37 7.47
CA SER A 88 -4.63 9.73 6.71
C SER A 88 -5.82 9.97 7.63
N GLY A 89 -5.99 9.17 8.69
CA GLY A 89 -7.02 9.39 9.70
C GLY A 89 -6.86 10.70 10.48
N GLU A 90 -5.62 11.13 10.73
CA GLU A 90 -5.30 12.36 11.47
C GLU A 90 -5.33 13.63 10.60
N THR A 91 -4.93 13.53 9.33
CA THR A 91 -4.83 14.70 8.43
C THR A 91 -5.91 14.80 7.38
N GLY A 92 -6.59 13.70 7.07
CA GLY A 92 -7.34 13.56 5.83
C GLY A 92 -6.47 13.44 4.57
N ILE A 93 -5.13 13.35 4.69
CA ILE A 93 -4.20 13.28 3.56
C ILE A 93 -3.34 12.01 3.66
N THR A 94 -3.39 11.20 2.61
CA THR A 94 -2.64 9.93 2.56
C THR A 94 -1.18 10.15 2.11
N PRO A 95 -0.17 9.74 2.90
CA PRO A 95 1.24 9.99 2.61
C PRO A 95 1.86 8.97 1.64
N ILE A 96 1.21 8.68 0.50
CA ILE A 96 1.60 7.64 -0.46
C ILE A 96 3.07 7.79 -0.89
N GLY A 97 3.43 9.00 -1.35
CA GLY A 97 4.77 9.29 -1.83
C GLY A 97 5.86 9.28 -0.74
N ALA A 98 5.49 9.41 0.53
CA ALA A 98 6.45 9.31 1.64
C ALA A 98 6.72 7.84 1.98
N MET A 99 5.68 7.00 2.05
CA MET A 99 5.85 5.56 2.28
C MET A 99 6.66 4.87 1.18
N GLY A 100 6.41 5.29 -0.07
CA GLY A 100 7.23 4.88 -1.22
C GLY A 100 8.70 5.21 -1.01
N LYS A 101 9.04 6.46 -0.67
CA LYS A 101 10.44 6.88 -0.45
C LYS A 101 11.11 6.17 0.72
N VAL A 102 10.39 5.87 1.80
CA VAL A 102 10.91 5.03 2.90
C VAL A 102 11.31 3.65 2.36
N THR A 103 10.46 3.06 1.52
CA THR A 103 10.74 1.77 0.87
C THR A 103 11.93 1.87 -0.08
N GLN A 104 12.01 2.93 -0.90
CA GLN A 104 13.14 3.18 -1.80
C GLN A 104 14.45 3.32 -1.02
N LEU A 105 14.45 4.00 0.13
CA LEU A 105 15.62 4.08 0.99
C LEU A 105 16.02 2.69 1.51
N THR A 106 15.06 1.92 2.04
CA THR A 106 15.33 0.56 2.56
C THR A 106 15.94 -0.34 1.49
N PHE A 107 15.33 -0.40 0.30
CA PHE A 107 15.85 -1.25 -0.78
C PHE A 107 17.07 -0.67 -1.50
N GLY A 108 17.30 0.63 -1.40
CA GLY A 108 18.54 1.27 -1.86
C GLY A 108 19.75 0.79 -1.08
N PHE A 109 19.59 0.59 0.24
CA PHE A 109 20.62 -0.01 1.08
C PHE A 109 20.74 -1.53 0.90
N LEU A 110 19.62 -2.25 0.78
CA LEU A 110 19.64 -3.72 0.70
C LEU A 110 20.05 -4.25 -0.67
N ILE A 111 19.75 -3.52 -1.74
CA ILE A 111 19.95 -3.95 -3.13
C ILE A 111 20.49 -2.76 -3.94
N PRO A 112 21.72 -2.30 -3.65
CA PRO A 112 22.34 -1.25 -4.45
C PRO A 112 22.47 -1.72 -5.91
N GLY A 113 22.37 -0.79 -6.85
CA GLY A 113 22.51 -1.09 -8.28
C GLY A 113 21.24 -1.56 -9.00
N ASN A 114 20.11 -1.80 -8.29
CA ASN A 114 18.86 -2.25 -8.93
C ASN A 114 17.70 -1.25 -8.78
N ALA A 115 17.68 -0.24 -9.65
CA ALA A 115 16.63 0.80 -9.65
C ALA A 115 15.23 0.23 -9.92
N THR A 116 15.10 -0.81 -10.74
CA THR A 116 13.80 -1.43 -11.06
C THR A 116 13.19 -2.08 -9.82
N THR A 117 13.94 -2.92 -9.13
CA THR A 117 13.47 -3.58 -7.90
C THR A 117 13.14 -2.56 -6.82
N ASN A 118 13.97 -1.53 -6.67
CA ASN A 118 13.75 -0.42 -5.75
C ASN A 118 12.42 0.30 -6.02
N LEU A 119 12.22 0.73 -7.28
CA LEU A 119 11.05 1.46 -7.72
C LEU A 119 9.78 0.63 -7.61
N MET A 120 9.84 -0.63 -8.01
CA MET A 120 8.67 -1.53 -8.01
C MET A 120 8.26 -1.95 -6.59
N ALA A 121 9.22 -2.22 -5.70
CA ALA A 121 8.92 -2.46 -4.29
C ALA A 121 8.26 -1.24 -3.64
N ALA A 122 8.76 -0.03 -3.95
CA ALA A 122 8.15 1.21 -3.48
C ALA A 122 6.74 1.43 -4.06
N ASN A 123 6.50 1.04 -5.31
CA ASN A 123 5.17 1.11 -5.92
C ASN A 123 4.16 0.20 -5.18
N VAL A 124 4.58 -1.00 -4.77
CA VAL A 124 3.75 -1.90 -3.96
C VAL A 124 3.41 -1.25 -2.62
N THR A 125 4.38 -0.65 -1.93
CA THR A 125 4.12 0.11 -0.70
C THR A 125 3.16 1.28 -0.94
N GLY A 126 3.37 2.05 -2.00
CA GLY A 126 2.52 3.19 -2.35
C GLY A 126 1.07 2.76 -2.60
N GLY A 127 0.87 1.70 -3.38
CA GLY A 127 -0.44 1.10 -3.64
C GLY A 127 -1.11 0.61 -2.35
N ALA A 128 -0.38 -0.12 -1.50
CA ALA A 128 -0.90 -0.60 -0.22
C ALA A 128 -1.30 0.56 0.72
N ALA A 129 -0.49 1.61 0.80
CA ALA A 129 -0.77 2.80 1.58
C ALA A 129 -2.00 3.56 1.07
N GLY A 130 -2.13 3.72 -0.25
CA GLY A 130 -3.29 4.34 -0.89
C GLY A 130 -4.57 3.56 -0.61
N GLN A 131 -4.58 2.26 -0.95
CA GLN A 131 -5.75 1.39 -0.76
C GLN A 131 -6.15 1.25 0.71
N CYS A 132 -5.19 1.24 1.64
CA CYS A 132 -5.50 1.23 3.07
C CYS A 132 -6.25 2.50 3.49
N ALA A 133 -5.82 3.67 3.03
CA ALA A 133 -6.48 4.92 3.36
C ALA A 133 -7.85 5.05 2.68
N ASP A 134 -7.96 4.70 1.41
CA ASP A 134 -9.22 4.73 0.66
C ASP A 134 -10.26 3.82 1.35
N LEU A 135 -9.86 2.59 1.71
CA LEU A 135 -10.70 1.68 2.48
C LEU A 135 -11.15 2.27 3.82
N LEU A 136 -10.28 2.96 4.55
CA LEU A 136 -10.64 3.60 5.82
C LEU A 136 -11.68 4.71 5.62
N HIS A 137 -11.53 5.54 4.60
CA HIS A 137 -12.47 6.62 4.28
C HIS A 137 -13.80 6.09 3.76
N ASP A 138 -13.78 5.07 2.90
CA ASP A 138 -14.96 4.42 2.34
C ASP A 138 -15.78 3.74 3.43
N LEU A 139 -15.15 2.95 4.30
CA LEU A 139 -15.84 2.25 5.39
C LEU A 139 -16.47 3.23 6.38
N LYS A 140 -15.78 4.33 6.68
CA LYS A 140 -16.32 5.40 7.52
C LYS A 140 -17.53 6.06 6.88
N THR A 141 -17.41 6.45 5.60
CA THR A 141 -18.48 7.11 4.86
C THR A 141 -19.67 6.16 4.69
N GLY A 142 -19.41 4.91 4.37
CA GLY A 142 -20.41 3.86 4.25
C GLY A 142 -21.15 3.59 5.55
N LEU A 143 -20.45 3.56 6.69
CA LEU A 143 -21.08 3.47 8.01
C LEU A 143 -22.02 4.65 8.28
N LEU A 144 -21.59 5.88 7.95
CA LEU A 144 -22.42 7.09 8.12
C LEU A 144 -23.68 7.08 7.25
N LEU A 145 -23.60 6.47 6.06
CA LEU A 145 -24.72 6.31 5.14
C LEU A 145 -25.58 5.06 5.43
N GLY A 146 -25.23 4.27 6.44
CA GLY A 146 -25.92 3.02 6.77
C GLY A 146 -25.70 1.89 5.74
N ALA A 147 -24.68 2.00 4.90
CA ALA A 147 -24.36 0.98 3.91
C ALA A 147 -23.71 -0.26 4.55
N SER A 148 -23.97 -1.44 3.99
CA SER A 148 -23.39 -2.68 4.54
C SER A 148 -21.90 -2.79 4.23
N PRO A 149 -21.03 -3.14 5.20
CA PRO A 149 -19.59 -3.32 4.97
C PRO A 149 -19.25 -4.44 3.97
N ARG A 150 -20.07 -5.49 3.90
CA ARG A 150 -19.86 -6.63 3.00
C ARG A 150 -20.00 -6.22 1.53
N PHE A 151 -21.05 -5.47 1.19
CA PHE A 151 -21.24 -4.97 -0.17
C PHE A 151 -20.19 -3.91 -0.54
N GLN A 152 -19.72 -3.09 0.41
CA GLN A 152 -18.61 -2.15 0.16
C GLN A 152 -17.32 -2.89 -0.19
N ALA A 153 -16.95 -3.91 0.59
CA ALA A 153 -15.76 -4.71 0.31
C ALA A 153 -15.83 -5.40 -1.07
N LEU A 154 -16.99 -5.96 -1.42
CA LEU A 154 -17.20 -6.54 -2.75
C LEU A 154 -17.07 -5.48 -3.85
N ALA A 155 -17.74 -4.34 -3.70
CA ALA A 155 -17.68 -3.25 -4.66
C ALA A 155 -16.25 -2.74 -4.88
N GLN A 156 -15.45 -2.62 -3.82
CA GLN A 156 -14.05 -2.24 -3.90
C GLN A 156 -13.20 -3.29 -4.62
N ILE A 157 -13.40 -4.59 -4.34
CA ILE A 157 -12.68 -5.65 -5.05
C ILE A 157 -12.97 -5.57 -6.56
N PHE A 158 -14.24 -5.46 -6.95
CA PHE A 158 -14.61 -5.28 -8.35
C PHE A 158 -14.07 -3.98 -8.95
N GLY A 159 -14.11 -2.88 -8.18
CA GLY A 159 -13.60 -1.58 -8.57
C GLY A 159 -12.09 -1.59 -8.82
N VAL A 160 -11.31 -2.20 -7.94
CA VAL A 160 -9.85 -2.33 -8.09
C VAL A 160 -9.49 -3.23 -9.27
N LEU A 161 -10.18 -4.35 -9.45
CA LEU A 161 -9.92 -5.24 -10.59
C LEU A 161 -10.27 -4.58 -11.93
N THR A 162 -11.46 -3.99 -12.03
CA THR A 162 -11.90 -3.32 -13.25
C THR A 162 -11.08 -2.06 -13.52
N GLY A 163 -10.83 -1.26 -12.48
CA GLY A 163 -10.07 -0.02 -12.56
C GLY A 163 -8.60 -0.24 -12.90
N SER A 164 -7.96 -1.29 -12.38
CA SER A 164 -6.58 -1.62 -12.77
C SER A 164 -6.49 -2.04 -14.23
N LEU A 165 -7.39 -2.91 -14.72
CA LEU A 165 -7.39 -3.35 -16.11
C LEU A 165 -7.72 -2.21 -17.08
N VAL A 166 -8.84 -1.53 -16.86
CA VAL A 166 -9.31 -0.44 -17.73
C VAL A 166 -8.36 0.75 -17.65
N GLY A 167 -7.90 1.10 -16.45
CA GLY A 167 -6.94 2.18 -16.24
C GLY A 167 -5.61 1.93 -16.95
N SER A 168 -5.05 0.73 -16.86
CA SER A 168 -3.84 0.36 -17.60
C SER A 168 -4.07 0.35 -19.12
N ALA A 169 -5.22 -0.14 -19.59
CA ALA A 169 -5.54 -0.13 -21.02
C ALA A 169 -5.66 1.31 -21.57
N VAL A 170 -6.41 2.17 -20.89
CA VAL A 170 -6.56 3.59 -21.27
C VAL A 170 -5.22 4.31 -21.21
N TYR A 171 -4.40 4.04 -20.19
CA TYR A 171 -3.04 4.57 -20.11
C TYR A 171 -2.20 4.22 -21.33
N LEU A 172 -2.23 2.97 -21.80
CA LEU A 172 -1.48 2.53 -22.99
C LEU A 172 -2.08 3.04 -24.30
N VAL A 173 -3.38 3.35 -24.34
CA VAL A 173 -3.99 4.03 -25.50
C VAL A 173 -3.52 5.49 -25.58
N LEU A 174 -3.45 6.17 -24.43
CA LEU A 174 -3.02 7.56 -24.36
C LEU A 174 -1.50 7.72 -24.54
N ILE A 175 -0.73 6.78 -24.00
CA ILE A 175 0.74 6.76 -24.02
C ILE A 175 1.19 5.39 -24.57
N PRO A 176 1.14 5.18 -25.90
CA PRO A 176 1.48 3.89 -26.52
C PRO A 176 2.95 3.48 -26.36
N ASP A 177 3.85 4.47 -26.30
CA ASP A 177 5.26 4.24 -26.00
C ASP A 177 5.71 5.07 -24.78
N PRO A 178 5.49 4.56 -23.55
CA PRO A 178 5.87 5.29 -22.34
C PRO A 178 7.36 5.59 -22.24
N GLN A 179 8.23 4.84 -22.91
CA GLN A 179 9.68 5.04 -22.80
C GLN A 179 10.15 6.28 -23.55
N SER A 180 9.57 6.57 -24.72
CA SER A 180 9.90 7.76 -25.52
C SER A 180 9.01 8.96 -25.22
N MET A 181 7.78 8.73 -24.77
CA MET A 181 6.80 9.80 -24.57
C MET A 181 6.90 10.47 -23.20
N LEU A 182 7.17 9.73 -22.12
CA LEU A 182 7.24 10.29 -20.78
C LEU A 182 8.50 11.15 -20.57
N LEU A 183 8.41 12.09 -19.62
CA LEU A 183 9.49 13.04 -19.28
C LEU A 183 9.85 14.00 -20.43
N THR A 184 8.90 14.23 -21.33
CA THR A 184 8.98 15.22 -22.40
C THR A 184 8.24 16.51 -22.02
N ILE A 185 8.33 17.55 -22.85
CA ILE A 185 7.57 18.81 -22.63
C ILE A 185 6.06 18.55 -22.67
N GLU A 186 5.61 17.65 -23.55
CA GLU A 186 4.20 17.31 -23.72
C GLU A 186 3.71 16.41 -22.58
N TRP A 187 4.53 15.44 -22.14
CA TRP A 187 4.20 14.52 -21.05
C TRP A 187 5.26 14.58 -19.93
N PRO A 188 5.31 15.67 -19.15
CA PRO A 188 6.39 15.89 -18.18
C PRO A 188 6.36 14.93 -16.99
N ALA A 189 5.19 14.36 -16.67
CA ALA A 189 5.00 13.34 -15.63
C ALA A 189 5.83 13.58 -14.34
N PRO A 190 5.68 14.75 -13.67
CA PRO A 190 6.58 15.17 -12.58
C PRO A 190 6.59 14.21 -11.38
N ALA A 191 5.46 13.55 -11.10
CA ALA A 191 5.38 12.52 -10.08
C ALA A 191 6.26 11.31 -10.45
N VAL A 192 6.18 10.83 -11.69
CA VAL A 192 7.00 9.71 -12.19
C VAL A 192 8.48 10.08 -12.15
N ALA A 193 8.81 11.30 -12.62
CA ALA A 193 10.18 11.83 -12.59
C ALA A 193 10.78 11.77 -11.17
N THR A 194 10.00 12.19 -10.17
CA THR A 194 10.45 12.20 -8.77
C THR A 194 10.76 10.80 -8.26
N TRP A 195 9.90 9.82 -8.54
CA TRP A 195 10.09 8.45 -8.08
C TRP A 195 11.26 7.76 -8.80
N LYS A 196 11.39 7.99 -10.11
CA LYS A 196 12.50 7.50 -10.92
C LYS A 196 13.83 8.06 -10.43
N ALA A 197 13.92 9.38 -10.25
CA ALA A 197 15.14 10.04 -9.78
C ALA A 197 15.60 9.49 -8.42
N VAL A 198 14.68 9.25 -7.48
CA VAL A 198 15.03 8.66 -6.19
C VAL A 198 15.57 7.23 -6.34
N ALA A 199 14.96 6.42 -7.21
CA ALA A 199 15.43 5.06 -7.47
C ALA A 199 16.82 5.05 -8.13
N GLU A 200 17.07 5.97 -9.07
CA GLU A 200 18.37 6.14 -9.74
C GLU A 200 19.45 6.64 -8.77
N VAL A 201 19.13 7.58 -7.89
CA VAL A 201 20.06 8.04 -6.85
C VAL A 201 20.44 6.89 -5.92
N PHE A 202 19.47 6.09 -5.47
CA PHE A 202 19.76 4.92 -4.63
C PHE A 202 20.44 3.78 -5.38
N GLN A 203 20.41 3.77 -6.71
CA GLN A 203 21.19 2.84 -7.52
C GLN A 203 22.70 3.07 -7.35
N LEU A 204 23.12 4.32 -7.15
CA LEU A 204 24.53 4.72 -7.03
C LEU A 204 25.18 4.31 -5.70
N GLY A 205 24.39 3.88 -4.70
CA GLY A 205 24.89 3.41 -3.41
C GLY A 205 25.66 4.48 -2.61
N SER A 206 26.56 4.04 -1.71
CA SER A 206 27.38 4.89 -0.84
C SER A 206 28.47 5.69 -1.56
N VAL A 207 28.49 5.72 -2.89
CA VAL A 207 29.44 6.53 -3.68
C VAL A 207 28.97 7.99 -3.81
N ALA A 208 27.76 8.30 -3.34
CA ALA A 208 27.17 9.63 -3.33
C ALA A 208 27.41 10.43 -2.02
N PHE A 209 28.12 9.86 -1.04
CA PHE A 209 28.46 10.50 0.24
C PHE A 209 29.93 10.35 0.60
#